data_AF-A0AAW2NL66-F1
#
_entry.id   AF-A0AAW2NL66-F1
#
_cell.length_a   1.000
_cell.length_b   1.000
_cell.length_c   1.000
_cell.angle_alpha   90.00
_cell.angle_beta   90.00
_cell.angle_gamma   90.00
#
_symmetry.space_group_name_H-M   'P 1'
#
loop_
_entity.id
_entity.type
_entity.pdbx_description
1 polymer ?
#
loop_
_entity_poly.entity_id
_entity_poly.type
_entity_poly.pdbx_seq_one_letter_code
_entity_poly.pdbx_strand_id
1 'polypeptide(L)'
;MRTPRCLFASATCGSYAYVAGGMAVELNGEVLYDKAEKYNPESRSWEPLPTMKRRRKLCAGCYMDGKFYVIGGRDEAGGLTCGEFFDETKNQWELIPDMLIDDPVQSSHSPPLVAVVNNELYSLEASSNQLKVYLKKTNTWKQLGPVPVRADCNNGWGVAFKSLGNELLVIGASSVSSTNAMAIYTCCRILIPMSCSGGLSTLPETAFATSF
;
A
#
# COMPACT_ATOMS: atom_id res chain seq x y z
N MET A 1 -15.91 7.91 -12.24
CA MET A 1 -16.07 6.50 -11.84
C MET A 1 -17.51 6.10 -12.15
N ARG A 2 -17.77 4.90 -12.65
CA ARG A 2 -19.13 4.46 -13.04
C ARG A 2 -19.94 3.92 -11.88
N THR A 3 -19.30 3.28 -10.91
CA THR A 3 -19.95 2.80 -9.69
C THR A 3 -19.51 3.67 -8.51
N PRO A 4 -20.41 4.46 -7.89
CA PRO A 4 -20.11 5.20 -6.66
C PRO A 4 -19.66 4.25 -5.55
N ARG A 5 -18.55 4.57 -4.88
CA ARG A 5 -17.96 3.73 -3.84
C ARG A 5 -17.01 4.54 -2.96
N CYS A 6 -16.75 4.06 -1.75
CA CYS A 6 -15.69 4.55 -0.87
C CYS A 6 -14.82 3.38 -0.38
N LEU A 7 -13.71 3.69 0.32
CA LEU A 7 -12.80 2.69 0.90
C LEU A 7 -12.24 1.68 -0.14
N PHE A 8 -12.09 2.12 -1.39
CA PHE A 8 -11.54 1.36 -2.50
C PHE A 8 -10.02 1.55 -2.60
N ALA A 9 -9.36 0.58 -3.21
CA ALA A 9 -7.97 0.68 -3.62
C ALA A 9 -7.84 1.55 -4.86
N SER A 10 -6.76 2.31 -4.97
CA SER A 10 -6.43 3.10 -6.16
C SER A 10 -4.95 3.06 -6.48
N ALA A 11 -4.61 3.19 -7.77
CA ALA A 11 -3.24 3.29 -8.24
C ALA A 11 -3.18 4.09 -9.56
N THR A 12 -1.98 4.51 -9.96
CA THR A 12 -1.74 5.17 -11.25
C THR A 12 -0.63 4.47 -12.02
N CYS A 13 -0.75 4.47 -13.36
CA CYS A 13 0.32 4.06 -14.28
C CYS A 13 0.36 5.05 -15.44
N GLY A 14 1.40 5.89 -15.47
CA GLY A 14 1.44 7.03 -16.38
C GLY A 14 0.24 7.95 -16.17
N SER A 15 -0.53 8.19 -17.23
CA SER A 15 -1.75 9.00 -17.22
C SER A 15 -3.03 8.22 -16.89
N TYR A 16 -2.94 6.90 -16.74
CA TYR A 16 -4.07 6.05 -16.38
C TYR A 16 -4.23 5.95 -14.86
N ALA A 17 -5.47 5.92 -14.40
CA ALA A 17 -5.81 5.66 -13.01
C ALA A 17 -6.62 4.37 -12.89
N TYR A 18 -6.41 3.63 -11.82
CA TYR A 18 -7.09 2.37 -11.55
C TYR A 18 -7.77 2.45 -10.20
N VAL A 19 -8.96 1.88 -10.10
CA VAL A 19 -9.70 1.74 -8.84
C VAL A 19 -10.28 0.34 -8.73
N ALA A 20 -10.33 -0.21 -7.53
CA ALA A 20 -10.86 -1.54 -7.29
C ALA A 20 -11.41 -1.71 -5.88
N GLY A 21 -12.45 -2.54 -5.77
CA GLY A 21 -13.06 -2.86 -4.49
C GLY A 21 -13.85 -1.69 -3.92
N GLY A 22 -13.83 -1.53 -2.61
CA GLY A 22 -14.62 -0.56 -1.87
C GLY A 22 -16.03 -1.03 -1.57
N MET A 23 -16.82 -0.11 -1.04
CA MET A 23 -18.20 -0.34 -0.63
C MET A 23 -19.11 0.82 -1.02
N ALA A 24 -20.40 0.55 -1.08
CA ALA A 24 -21.46 1.56 -1.05
C ALA A 24 -22.45 1.24 0.06
N VAL A 25 -23.18 2.27 0.51
CA VAL A 25 -24.33 2.11 1.38
C VAL A 25 -25.57 2.28 0.52
N GLU A 26 -26.34 1.21 0.39
CA GLU A 26 -27.61 1.18 -0.34
C GLU A 26 -28.77 1.04 0.65
N LEU A 27 -30.02 1.11 0.18
CA LEU A 27 -31.22 1.02 1.04
C LEU A 27 -31.26 -0.29 1.85
N ASN A 28 -30.69 -1.37 1.31
CA ASN A 28 -30.68 -2.70 1.94
C ASN A 28 -29.41 -2.95 2.77
N GLY A 29 -28.61 -1.92 3.03
CA GLY A 29 -27.40 -1.99 3.83
C GLY A 29 -26.12 -1.82 3.01
N GLU A 30 -25.02 -2.29 3.59
CA GLU A 30 -23.70 -2.19 2.98
C GLU A 30 -23.51 -3.21 1.85
N VAL A 31 -22.99 -2.75 0.72
CA VAL A 31 -22.61 -3.60 -0.42
C VAL A 31 -21.10 -3.46 -0.66
N LEU A 32 -20.38 -4.59 -0.58
CA LEU A 32 -18.96 -4.66 -0.94
C LEU A 32 -18.81 -4.99 -2.42
N TYR A 33 -17.83 -4.37 -3.06
CA TYR A 33 -17.55 -4.57 -4.47
C TYR A 33 -16.31 -5.43 -4.72
N ASP A 34 -16.38 -6.25 -5.76
CA ASP A 34 -15.27 -6.91 -6.47
C ASP A 34 -14.97 -6.22 -7.82
N LYS A 35 -15.67 -5.13 -8.11
CA LYS A 35 -15.53 -4.39 -9.38
C LYS A 35 -14.25 -3.57 -9.39
N ALA A 36 -13.61 -3.52 -10.55
CA ALA A 36 -12.49 -2.65 -10.84
C ALA A 36 -12.74 -1.83 -12.12
N GLU A 37 -12.16 -0.65 -12.17
CA GLU A 37 -12.32 0.29 -13.28
C GLU A 37 -10.97 0.98 -13.57
N LYS A 38 -10.69 1.23 -14.85
CA LYS A 38 -9.54 1.98 -15.34
C LYS A 38 -10.03 3.28 -15.96
N TYR A 39 -9.46 4.41 -15.56
CA TYR A 39 -9.69 5.68 -16.22
C TYR A 39 -8.76 5.80 -17.42
N ASN A 40 -9.35 5.98 -18.60
CA ASN A 40 -8.63 6.30 -19.82
C ASN A 40 -8.68 7.82 -20.07
N PRO A 41 -7.54 8.52 -20.02
CA PRO A 41 -7.49 9.97 -20.20
C PRO A 41 -7.77 10.42 -21.62
N GLU A 42 -7.56 9.56 -22.63
CA GLU A 42 -7.82 9.88 -24.04
C GLU A 42 -9.33 9.92 -24.31
N SER A 43 -10.05 8.88 -23.87
CA SER A 43 -11.52 8.83 -23.97
C SER A 43 -12.22 9.62 -22.85
N ARG A 44 -11.46 10.11 -21.87
CA ARG A 44 -11.93 10.81 -20.66
C ARG A 44 -13.01 10.03 -19.91
N SER A 45 -12.92 8.70 -19.94
CA SER A 45 -13.97 7.83 -19.43
C SER A 45 -13.40 6.72 -18.56
N TRP A 46 -14.27 6.15 -17.72
CA TRP A 46 -13.94 4.99 -16.91
C TRP A 46 -14.38 3.72 -17.65
N GLU A 47 -13.43 2.82 -17.87
CA GLU A 47 -13.61 1.54 -18.54
C GLU A 47 -13.65 0.43 -17.48
N PRO A 48 -14.63 -0.49 -17.54
CA PRO A 48 -14.68 -1.60 -16.60
C PRO A 48 -13.54 -2.57 -16.85
N LEU A 49 -12.93 -3.05 -15.78
CA LEU A 49 -12.00 -4.18 -15.82
C LEU A 49 -12.74 -5.47 -15.46
N PRO A 50 -12.16 -6.65 -15.73
CA PRO A 50 -12.64 -7.92 -15.16
C PRO A 50 -12.82 -7.82 -13.65
N THR A 51 -13.79 -8.57 -13.12
CA THR A 51 -14.06 -8.60 -11.68
C THR A 51 -12.91 -9.27 -10.93
N MET A 52 -12.58 -8.73 -9.76
CA MET A 52 -11.62 -9.30 -8.82
C MET A 52 -12.06 -10.70 -8.35
N LYS A 53 -11.12 -11.47 -7.81
CA LYS A 53 -11.38 -12.78 -7.20
C LYS A 53 -12.05 -12.65 -5.83
N ARG A 54 -11.83 -11.53 -5.14
CA ARG A 54 -12.43 -11.24 -3.83
C ARG A 54 -13.00 -9.82 -3.83
N ARG A 55 -14.25 -9.70 -3.38
CA ARG A 55 -14.78 -8.40 -2.92
C ARG A 55 -14.02 -7.95 -1.68
N ARG A 56 -13.75 -6.65 -1.58
CA ARG A 56 -12.95 -6.09 -0.49
C ARG A 56 -13.18 -4.59 -0.35
N LYS A 57 -13.26 -4.10 0.89
CA LYS A 57 -13.17 -2.68 1.26
C LYS A 57 -11.95 -2.44 2.16
N LEU A 58 -11.62 -1.18 2.45
CA LEU A 58 -10.44 -0.82 3.26
C LEU A 58 -9.14 -1.44 2.73
N CYS A 59 -9.05 -1.61 1.41
CA CYS A 59 -7.92 -2.22 0.74
C CYS A 59 -6.98 -1.16 0.18
N ALA A 60 -5.73 -1.56 -0.04
CA ALA A 60 -4.69 -0.69 -0.57
C ALA A 60 -4.44 -0.99 -2.05
N GLY A 61 -4.22 0.04 -2.86
CA GLY A 61 -3.88 -0.10 -4.27
C GLY A 61 -2.46 0.34 -4.54
N CYS A 62 -1.76 -0.37 -5.43
CA CYS A 62 -0.48 0.09 -5.96
C CYS A 62 -0.25 -0.45 -7.37
N TYR A 63 0.65 0.19 -8.11
CA TYR A 63 1.08 -0.28 -9.43
C TYR A 63 2.55 -0.66 -9.37
N MET A 64 2.87 -1.90 -9.70
CA MET A 64 4.23 -2.44 -9.74
C MET A 64 4.29 -3.58 -10.76
N ASP A 65 5.47 -3.94 -11.25
CA ASP A 65 5.68 -5.05 -12.19
C ASP A 65 4.77 -5.01 -13.44
N GLY A 66 4.38 -3.79 -13.87
CA GLY A 66 3.44 -3.58 -14.97
C GLY A 66 2.01 -4.02 -14.68
N LYS A 67 1.62 -4.13 -13.40
CA LYS A 67 0.32 -4.67 -12.96
C LYS A 67 -0.28 -3.81 -11.85
N PHE A 68 -1.60 -3.82 -11.77
CA PHE A 68 -2.35 -3.15 -10.71
C PHE A 68 -2.64 -4.13 -9.57
N TYR A 69 -2.05 -3.89 -8.40
CA TYR A 69 -2.21 -4.71 -7.21
C TYR A 69 -3.25 -4.11 -6.26
N VAL A 70 -4.04 -4.99 -5.64
CA VAL A 70 -4.97 -4.67 -4.57
C VAL A 70 -4.66 -5.57 -3.37
N ILE A 71 -4.31 -4.95 -2.25
CA ILE A 71 -3.69 -5.63 -1.11
C ILE A 71 -4.61 -5.52 0.11
N GLY A 72 -4.87 -6.67 0.73
CA GLY A 72 -5.59 -6.78 1.99
C GLY A 72 -7.00 -6.18 1.95
N GLY A 73 -7.36 -5.49 3.01
CA GLY A 73 -8.71 -5.01 3.24
C GLY A 73 -9.58 -6.03 3.93
N ARG A 74 -10.88 -5.89 3.78
CA ARG A 74 -11.88 -6.66 4.52
C ARG A 74 -13.03 -7.04 3.63
N ASP A 75 -13.60 -8.20 3.87
CA ASP A 75 -14.87 -8.63 3.32
C ASP A 75 -15.90 -8.91 4.42
N GLU A 76 -17.00 -9.56 4.09
CA GLU A 76 -18.05 -9.93 5.06
C GLU A 76 -17.57 -10.97 6.09
N ALA A 77 -16.54 -11.75 5.77
CA ALA A 77 -15.97 -12.76 6.66
C ALA A 77 -14.91 -12.18 7.60
N GLY A 78 -14.27 -11.07 7.22
CA GLY A 78 -13.34 -10.35 8.10
C GLY A 78 -12.14 -9.75 7.36
N GLY A 79 -11.01 -9.66 8.07
CA GLY A 79 -9.74 -9.18 7.51
C GLY A 79 -9.17 -10.15 6.48
N LEU A 80 -8.79 -9.63 5.32
CA LEU A 80 -8.18 -10.41 4.25
C LEU A 80 -6.66 -10.42 4.42
N THR A 81 -6.09 -11.62 4.43
CA THR A 81 -4.63 -11.84 4.39
C THR A 81 -4.10 -11.85 2.96
N CYS A 82 -4.96 -11.93 1.94
CA CYS A 82 -4.55 -12.04 0.54
C CYS A 82 -4.49 -10.68 -0.17
N GLY A 83 -3.59 -10.59 -1.14
CA GLY A 83 -3.64 -9.61 -2.21
C GLY A 83 -4.13 -10.24 -3.50
N GLU A 84 -4.32 -9.43 -4.54
CA GLU A 84 -4.51 -9.87 -5.92
C GLU A 84 -3.99 -8.80 -6.87
N PHE A 85 -3.66 -9.18 -8.10
CA PHE A 85 -3.24 -8.23 -9.11
C PHE A 85 -3.93 -8.46 -10.44
N PHE A 86 -4.15 -7.38 -11.18
CA PHE A 86 -4.64 -7.40 -12.54
C PHE A 86 -3.48 -7.41 -13.53
N ASP A 87 -3.42 -8.48 -14.33
CA ASP A 87 -2.51 -8.60 -15.46
C ASP A 87 -3.24 -8.15 -16.74
N GLU A 88 -2.84 -6.98 -17.26
CA GLU A 88 -3.45 -6.38 -18.45
C GLU A 88 -3.19 -7.19 -19.73
N THR A 89 -2.09 -7.96 -19.77
CA THR A 89 -1.76 -8.81 -20.92
C THR A 89 -2.67 -10.03 -21.01
N LYS A 90 -3.06 -10.58 -19.86
CA LYS A 90 -4.01 -11.70 -19.74
C LYS A 90 -5.45 -11.24 -19.61
N ASN A 91 -5.67 -9.96 -19.31
CA ASN A 91 -6.94 -9.39 -18.93
C ASN A 91 -7.61 -10.18 -17.79
N GLN A 92 -6.85 -10.51 -16.73
CA GLN A 92 -7.32 -11.34 -15.62
C GLN A 92 -6.71 -10.92 -14.29
N TRP A 93 -7.43 -11.24 -13.21
CA TRP A 93 -6.94 -11.13 -11.83
C TRP A 93 -6.31 -12.44 -11.36
N GLU A 94 -5.16 -12.33 -10.69
CA GLU A 94 -4.46 -13.45 -10.05
C GLU A 94 -4.35 -13.18 -8.53
N LEU A 95 -4.69 -14.20 -7.74
CA LEU A 95 -4.67 -14.12 -6.28
C LEU A 95 -3.25 -14.33 -5.73
N ILE A 96 -2.86 -13.54 -4.73
CA ILE A 96 -1.67 -13.74 -3.91
C ILE A 96 -2.14 -14.13 -2.51
N PRO A 97 -2.17 -15.45 -2.19
CA PRO A 97 -2.56 -15.90 -0.85
C PRO A 97 -1.55 -15.41 0.20
N ASP A 98 -1.98 -15.27 1.44
CA ASP A 98 -1.10 -15.08 2.62
C ASP A 98 -0.12 -13.89 2.58
N MET A 99 -0.34 -12.94 1.68
CA MET A 99 0.48 -11.73 1.55
C MET A 99 0.57 -10.92 2.86
N LEU A 100 -0.46 -10.95 3.70
CA LEU A 100 -0.57 -10.27 4.99
C LEU A 100 -0.94 -11.26 6.12
N ILE A 101 -0.46 -12.50 6.05
CA ILE A 101 -0.82 -13.53 7.05
C ILE A 101 -0.44 -13.12 8.49
N ASP A 102 0.67 -12.41 8.65
CA ASP A 102 1.16 -11.94 9.95
C ASP A 102 0.49 -10.63 10.43
N ASP A 103 -0.23 -9.92 9.55
CA ASP A 103 -0.82 -8.60 9.83
C ASP A 103 -2.14 -8.39 9.04
N PRO A 104 -3.21 -9.13 9.36
CA PRO A 104 -4.50 -8.98 8.69
C PRO A 104 -5.16 -7.63 9.04
N VAL A 105 -5.79 -7.01 8.05
CA VAL A 105 -6.44 -5.69 8.20
C VAL A 105 -7.61 -5.76 9.19
N GLN A 106 -7.53 -4.99 10.27
CA GLN A 106 -8.59 -4.85 11.27
C GLN A 106 -9.55 -3.70 10.96
N SER A 107 -10.79 -3.77 11.47
CA SER A 107 -11.84 -2.75 11.23
C SER A 107 -11.47 -1.34 11.64
N SER A 108 -10.70 -1.24 12.72
CA SER A 108 -10.37 0.00 13.42
C SER A 108 -9.13 0.69 12.84
N HIS A 109 -8.43 0.03 11.92
CA HIS A 109 -7.17 0.51 11.36
C HIS A 109 -7.40 1.19 10.02
N SER A 110 -6.47 2.07 9.63
CA SER A 110 -6.38 2.52 8.26
C SER A 110 -6.20 1.31 7.32
N PRO A 111 -6.58 1.42 6.03
CA PRO A 111 -6.13 0.49 5.02
C PRO A 111 -4.60 0.30 5.07
N PRO A 112 -4.06 -0.83 4.56
CA PRO A 112 -2.61 -1.03 4.48
C PRO A 112 -1.93 0.20 3.87
N LEU A 113 -1.02 0.83 4.61
CA LEU A 113 -0.32 2.02 4.14
C LEU A 113 0.79 1.56 3.21
N VAL A 114 0.54 1.57 1.89
CA VAL A 114 1.48 1.08 0.89
C VAL A 114 2.06 2.18 0.02
N ALA A 115 3.32 2.01 -0.38
CA ALA A 115 4.00 2.84 -1.36
C ALA A 115 4.92 1.97 -2.23
N VAL A 116 5.10 2.35 -3.49
CA VAL A 116 5.99 1.67 -4.42
C VAL A 116 7.12 2.62 -4.83
N VAL A 117 8.36 2.22 -4.56
CA VAL A 117 9.57 2.96 -4.92
C VAL A 117 10.50 2.01 -5.65
N ASN A 118 11.03 2.42 -6.81
CA ASN A 118 11.91 1.57 -7.63
C ASN A 118 11.35 0.16 -7.89
N ASN A 119 10.03 0.08 -8.10
CA ASN A 119 9.30 -1.17 -8.30
C ASN A 119 9.33 -2.13 -7.09
N GLU A 120 9.72 -1.66 -5.91
CA GLU A 120 9.63 -2.37 -4.64
C GLU A 120 8.45 -1.85 -3.84
N LEU A 121 7.72 -2.76 -3.22
CA LEU A 121 6.55 -2.45 -2.41
C LEU A 121 6.95 -2.33 -0.95
N TYR A 122 6.60 -1.20 -0.37
CA TYR A 122 6.77 -0.90 1.05
C TYR A 122 5.41 -0.78 1.72
N SER A 123 5.37 -1.17 3.00
CA SER A 123 4.22 -0.98 3.86
C SER A 123 4.66 -0.34 5.18
N LEU A 124 3.85 0.56 5.71
CA LEU A 124 4.00 1.06 7.08
C LEU A 124 2.91 0.42 7.96
N GLU A 125 3.33 -0.51 8.82
CA GLU A 125 2.42 -1.15 9.79
C GLU A 125 2.08 -0.13 10.87
N ALA A 126 0.81 0.30 10.89
CA ALA A 126 0.34 1.33 11.80
C ALA A 126 0.58 0.92 13.26
N SER A 127 0.06 -0.22 13.70
CA SER A 127 0.08 -0.67 15.11
C SER A 127 1.48 -0.76 15.74
N SER A 128 2.49 -1.15 14.96
CA SER A 128 3.87 -1.35 15.42
C SER A 128 4.80 -0.19 15.02
N ASN A 129 4.29 0.77 14.24
CA ASN A 129 5.03 1.84 13.61
C ASN A 129 6.25 1.35 12.77
N GLN A 130 6.18 0.14 12.22
CA GLN A 130 7.30 -0.48 11.48
C GLN A 130 7.17 -0.29 9.97
N LEU A 131 8.24 0.17 9.33
CA LEU A 131 8.42 0.10 7.89
C LEU A 131 8.81 -1.32 7.49
N LYS A 132 8.13 -1.87 6.49
CA LYS A 132 8.37 -3.19 5.91
C LYS A 132 8.56 -3.08 4.40
N VAL A 133 9.37 -3.97 3.84
CA VAL A 133 9.49 -4.18 2.38
C VAL A 133 9.03 -5.58 2.01
N TYR A 134 8.29 -5.69 0.91
CA TYR A 134 7.73 -6.94 0.42
C TYR A 134 8.74 -7.71 -0.43
N LEU A 135 9.02 -8.95 -0.03
CA LEU A 135 9.89 -9.89 -0.72
C LEU A 135 9.07 -10.76 -1.68
N LYS A 136 8.93 -10.31 -2.93
CA LYS A 136 8.09 -10.94 -3.96
C LYS A 136 8.36 -12.43 -4.20
N LYS A 137 9.63 -12.86 -4.11
CA LYS A 137 10.04 -14.25 -4.36
C LYS A 137 9.51 -15.23 -3.31
N THR A 138 9.41 -14.77 -2.07
CA THR A 138 9.01 -15.59 -0.93
C THR A 138 7.61 -15.28 -0.43
N ASN A 139 6.96 -14.23 -0.97
CA ASN A 139 5.66 -13.73 -0.50
C ASN A 139 5.68 -13.42 1.01
N THR A 140 6.71 -12.71 1.45
CA THR A 140 6.90 -12.34 2.86
C THR A 140 7.31 -10.88 3.02
N TRP A 141 7.16 -10.34 4.22
CA TRP A 141 7.59 -8.97 4.55
C TRP A 141 8.84 -8.97 5.41
N LYS A 142 9.84 -8.17 5.01
CA LYS A 142 11.04 -7.89 5.81
C LYS A 142 10.85 -6.56 6.55
N GLN A 143 10.99 -6.57 7.87
CA GLN A 143 11.01 -5.34 8.68
C GLN A 143 12.31 -4.56 8.43
N LEU A 144 12.19 -3.25 8.25
CA LEU A 144 13.30 -2.32 8.06
C LEU A 144 13.54 -1.44 9.29
N GLY A 145 12.55 -1.31 10.18
CA GLY A 145 12.64 -0.55 11.42
C GLY A 145 11.53 0.50 11.55
N PRO A 146 11.50 1.23 12.67
CA PRO A 146 10.47 2.24 12.92
C PRO A 146 10.68 3.51 12.09
N VAL A 147 9.60 4.27 11.89
CA VAL A 147 9.63 5.61 11.25
C VAL A 147 9.48 6.74 12.29
N PRO A 148 9.99 7.95 12.03
CA PRO A 148 9.96 9.07 12.98
C PRO A 148 8.62 9.84 13.04
N VAL A 149 7.54 9.20 12.60
CA VAL A 149 6.15 9.65 12.79
C VAL A 149 5.43 8.69 13.75
N ARG A 150 4.31 9.10 14.32
CA ARG A 150 3.44 8.26 15.16
C ARG A 150 2.36 7.56 14.32
N ALA A 151 2.73 6.58 13.50
CA ALA A 151 1.75 5.84 12.70
C ALA A 151 0.89 4.87 13.52
N ASP A 152 1.33 4.56 14.73
CA ASP A 152 0.61 3.79 15.75
C ASP A 152 -0.50 4.57 16.44
N CYS A 153 -0.37 5.91 16.48
CA CYS A 153 -1.43 6.76 16.98
C CYS A 153 -2.62 6.77 16.01
N ASN A 154 -3.84 6.75 16.59
CA ASN A 154 -5.09 6.68 15.83
C ASN A 154 -5.10 5.56 14.78
N ASN A 155 -4.44 4.43 15.03
CA ASN A 155 -4.43 3.26 14.15
C ASN A 155 -4.08 3.58 12.67
N GLY A 156 -3.12 4.47 12.43
CA GLY A 156 -2.66 4.87 11.10
C GLY A 156 -3.50 5.97 10.43
N TRP A 157 -4.64 6.35 11.01
CA TRP A 157 -5.45 7.46 10.51
C TRP A 157 -4.71 8.78 10.72
N GLY A 158 -4.51 9.52 9.63
CA GLY A 158 -3.76 10.78 9.64
C GLY A 158 -2.28 10.65 9.25
N VAL A 159 -1.84 9.46 8.84
CA VAL A 159 -0.54 9.28 8.18
C VAL A 159 -0.70 9.27 6.67
N ALA A 160 0.08 10.09 5.99
CA ALA A 160 0.27 9.98 4.55
C ALA A 160 1.58 9.22 4.27
N PHE A 161 1.46 8.10 3.56
CA PHE A 161 2.59 7.28 3.15
C PHE A 161 2.52 7.08 1.63
N LYS A 162 3.49 7.63 0.90
CA LYS A 162 3.53 7.65 -0.57
C LYS A 162 4.97 7.60 -1.08
N SER A 163 5.14 7.32 -2.36
CA SER A 163 6.43 7.51 -3.04
C SER A 163 6.56 8.95 -3.54
N LEU A 164 7.79 9.46 -3.52
CA LEU A 164 8.20 10.73 -4.11
C LEU A 164 9.47 10.48 -4.92
N GLY A 165 9.32 10.28 -6.23
CA GLY A 165 10.43 9.85 -7.08
C GLY A 165 11.02 8.52 -6.60
N ASN A 166 12.28 8.56 -6.16
CA ASN A 166 13.02 7.39 -5.68
C ASN A 166 13.03 7.25 -4.14
N GLU A 167 12.19 8.03 -3.45
CA GLU A 167 12.13 8.10 -1.99
C GLU A 167 10.74 7.76 -1.47
N LEU A 168 10.66 7.36 -0.21
CA LEU A 168 9.40 7.24 0.52
C LEU A 168 9.12 8.54 1.25
N LEU A 169 7.93 9.09 1.06
CA LEU A 169 7.41 10.24 1.78
C LEU A 169 6.51 9.75 2.92
N VAL A 170 6.82 10.18 4.14
CA VAL A 170 6.04 9.87 5.35
C VAL A 170 5.66 11.18 6.03
N ILE A 171 4.36 11.43 6.17
CA ILE A 171 3.81 12.62 6.83
C ILE A 171 2.87 12.18 7.93
N GLY A 172 3.04 12.70 9.14
CA GLY A 172 2.17 12.39 10.27
C GLY A 172 2.54 13.19 11.49
N ALA A 173 1.85 12.91 12.60
CA ALA A 173 2.21 13.49 13.89
C ALA A 173 3.64 13.07 14.27
N SER A 174 4.46 14.03 14.67
CA SER A 174 5.84 13.74 15.06
C SER A 174 5.89 12.82 16.28
N SER A 175 6.70 11.77 16.24
CA SER A 175 6.97 10.96 17.43
C SER A 175 7.95 11.65 18.39
N VAL A 176 8.70 12.63 17.88
CA VAL A 176 9.87 13.23 18.53
C VAL A 176 9.56 14.56 19.22
N SER A 177 8.46 15.25 18.87
CA SER A 177 8.05 16.51 19.51
C SER A 177 6.81 16.36 20.38
N SER A 178 6.79 17.01 21.55
CA SER A 178 5.61 17.12 22.44
C SER A 178 4.54 18.10 21.95
N THR A 179 4.88 18.93 20.95
CA THR A 179 3.91 19.76 20.23
C THR A 179 3.19 18.89 19.20
N ASN A 180 1.87 19.09 19.02
CA ASN A 180 1.04 18.44 17.98
C ASN A 180 1.41 18.91 16.56
N ALA A 181 2.71 18.91 16.22
CA ALA A 181 3.24 19.32 14.95
C ALA A 181 3.20 18.14 13.97
N MET A 182 2.72 18.40 12.76
CA MET A 182 2.91 17.50 11.63
C MET A 182 4.37 17.59 11.18
N ALA A 183 4.99 16.43 10.93
CA ALA A 183 6.34 16.34 10.41
C ALA A 183 6.34 15.61 9.07
N ILE A 184 7.24 16.03 8.18
CA ILE A 184 7.45 15.46 6.85
C ILE A 184 8.83 14.84 6.84
N TYR A 185 8.91 13.58 6.44
CA TYR A 185 10.17 12.85 6.31
C TYR A 185 10.27 12.21 4.94
N THR A 186 11.48 12.20 4.40
CA THR A 186 11.82 11.31 3.28
C THR A 186 12.78 10.22 3.73
N CYS A 187 12.52 8.99 3.32
CA CYS A 187 13.43 7.86 3.54
C CYS A 187 14.13 7.53 2.22
N CYS A 188 15.45 7.69 2.21
CA CYS A 188 16.31 7.19 1.14
C CYS A 188 16.75 5.76 1.43
N ARG A 189 16.74 4.91 0.41
CA ARG A 189 17.48 3.64 0.46
C ARG A 189 18.95 3.96 0.17
N ILE A 190 19.79 3.99 1.19
CA ILE A 190 21.24 4.10 0.98
C ILE A 190 21.71 2.74 0.45
N LEU A 191 21.96 2.66 -0.86
CA LEU A 191 22.84 1.64 -1.42
C LEU A 191 24.25 2.01 -0.95
N ILE A 192 24.73 1.39 0.13
CA ILE A 192 26.16 1.51 0.46
C ILE A 192 26.92 0.92 -0.73
N PRO A 193 27.77 1.68 -1.45
CA PRO A 193 28.59 1.10 -2.50
C PRO A 193 29.50 0.06 -1.86
N MET A 194 29.45 -1.19 -2.36
CA MET A 194 30.41 -2.21 -1.97
C MET A 194 31.81 -1.69 -2.31
N SER A 195 32.56 -1.26 -1.30
CA SER A 195 34.01 -1.16 -1.43
C SER A 195 34.54 -2.59 -1.35
N CYS A 196 35.08 -3.08 -2.47
CA CYS A 196 35.81 -4.32 -2.51
C CYS A 196 37.05 -4.22 -1.61
N SER A 197 36.97 -4.78 -0.41
CA SER A 197 38.12 -5.35 0.30
C SER A 197 37.59 -6.33 1.34
N GLY A 198 38.11 -7.56 1.29
CA GLY A 198 37.50 -8.75 1.90
C GLY A 198 37.21 -8.65 3.40
N GLY A 199 36.06 -9.19 3.77
CA GLY A 199 35.63 -9.38 5.15
C GLY A 199 34.11 -9.53 5.21
N LEU A 200 33.60 -10.71 5.58
CA LEU A 200 32.17 -10.90 5.86
C LEU A 200 31.78 -10.02 7.04
N SER A 201 31.02 -8.95 6.79
CA SER A 201 30.19 -8.30 7.79
C SER A 201 28.94 -7.73 7.14
N THR A 202 27.80 -8.37 7.38
CA THR A 202 26.47 -7.82 7.07
C THR A 202 26.13 -6.74 8.11
N LEU A 203 26.31 -5.46 7.75
CA LEU A 203 25.74 -4.36 8.55
C LEU A 203 24.24 -4.25 8.28
N PRO A 204 23.42 -3.79 9.25
CA PRO A 204 22.00 -3.57 9.03
C PRO A 204 21.79 -2.42 8.02
N GLU A 205 20.96 -2.67 7.02
CA GLU A 205 20.44 -1.64 6.11
C GLU A 205 19.49 -0.73 6.90
N THR A 206 19.94 0.42 7.39
CA THR A 206 19.10 1.40 8.08
C THR A 206 18.58 2.45 7.11
N ALA A 207 17.26 2.60 7.05
CA ALA A 207 16.63 3.77 6.42
C ALA A 207 16.87 5.00 7.31
N PHE A 208 17.41 6.08 6.75
CA PHE A 208 17.50 7.37 7.43
C PHE A 208 16.39 8.27 6.93
N ALA A 209 15.71 8.92 7.87
CA ALA A 209 14.68 9.89 7.59
C ALA A 209 15.24 11.31 7.75
N THR A 210 15.15 12.13 6.71
CA THR A 210 15.51 13.55 6.76
C THR A 210 14.27 14.41 6.85
N SER A 211 14.22 15.36 7.79
CA SER A 211 13.14 16.34 7.93
C SER A 211 13.41 17.58 7.08
N PHE A 212 12.35 18.22 6.57
CA PHE A 212 12.41 19.56 5.99
C PHE A 212 12.19 20.66 7.04
#